data_AF-A0A7X0KM56-F1
#
_entry.id   AF-A0A7X0KM56-F1
#
_cell.length_a   1.000
_cell.length_b   1.000
_cell.length_c   1.000
_cell.angle_alpha   90.00
_cell.angle_beta   90.00
_cell.angle_gamma   90.00
#
_symmetry.space_group_name_H-M   'P 1'
#
loop_
_entity.id
_entity.type
_entity.pdbx_description
1 polymer ?
#
loop_
_entity_poly.entity_id
_entity_poly.type
_entity_poly.pdbx_seq_one_letter_code
_entity_poly.pdbx_strand_id
1 'polypeptide(L)'
;MPFQIVDSHHRVGDSWRTRYDSLTLFTPRQFSALPGLALAGNRELYATRDEFADYLESYARRLRLPIILGRQVTRLLNADGESFEARLDDGRIIAASDVIVATGAFQRAVVPEFAFQFGNGILQLTTETYRNPNQLPDGPVLVVGDGASGRDIAAEVKPLQPVLLAAGGPRRLFPERVWGKSIWWWLNLLGILKAPPQSRIGRMLKGSGAFPNRDRSTDSLARRGIRIVPRLTEASGRVAQFADGTSANIRSVIWAVGYQDDTSWLDIAEAKGPDGAFLHEAGVSPVKGIYFVGRPWQRNRASALIMGAGSDAELIVQRLLSDSE
;
A
#
# COMPACT_ATOMS: atom_id res chain seq x y z
N MET A 1 7.26 24.28 -16.13
CA MET A 1 8.17 24.03 -15.00
C MET A 1 9.04 22.81 -15.32
N PRO A 2 10.37 22.94 -15.32
CA PRO A 2 11.26 21.78 -15.40
C PRO A 2 11.09 20.91 -14.15
N PHE A 3 11.15 19.58 -14.28
CA PHE A 3 11.06 18.67 -13.15
C PHE A 3 11.89 17.41 -13.41
N GLN A 4 12.21 16.69 -12.33
CA GLN A 4 12.93 15.42 -12.36
C GLN A 4 12.25 14.45 -11.39
N ILE A 5 12.05 13.21 -11.81
CA ILE A 5 11.54 12.12 -10.97
C ILE A 5 12.72 11.22 -10.59
N VAL A 6 12.73 10.74 -9.35
CA VAL A 6 13.69 9.77 -8.84
C VAL A 6 12.93 8.57 -8.31
N ASP A 7 13.33 7.37 -8.71
CA ASP A 7 12.76 6.10 -8.23
C ASP A 7 13.89 5.15 -7.85
N SER A 8 13.77 4.50 -6.69
CA SER A 8 14.74 3.53 -6.21
C SER A 8 14.74 2.23 -7.02
N HIS A 9 13.67 1.93 -7.75
CA HIS A 9 13.61 0.74 -8.58
C HIS A 9 14.32 0.93 -9.92
N HIS A 10 14.92 -0.15 -10.43
CA HIS A 10 15.64 -0.15 -11.70
C HIS A 10 14.72 -0.06 -12.92
N ARG A 11 13.42 -0.36 -12.78
CA ARG A 11 12.44 -0.31 -13.86
C ARG A 11 11.13 0.28 -13.36
N VAL A 12 10.49 1.09 -14.20
CA VAL A 12 9.19 1.71 -13.90
C VAL A 12 8.15 0.62 -13.64
N GLY A 13 7.40 0.77 -12.55
CA GLY A 13 6.35 -0.17 -12.14
C GLY A 13 6.85 -1.34 -11.29
N ASP A 14 8.14 -1.42 -10.98
CA ASP A 14 8.67 -2.52 -10.15
C ASP A 14 8.08 -2.56 -8.75
N SER A 15 7.63 -1.42 -8.21
CA SER A 15 6.82 -1.37 -6.98
C SER A 15 5.56 -2.28 -7.01
N TRP A 16 5.08 -2.63 -8.21
CA TRP A 16 4.04 -3.62 -8.46
C TRP A 16 4.59 -4.99 -8.86
N ARG A 17 5.54 -5.05 -9.81
CA ARG A 17 6.13 -6.32 -10.29
C ARG A 17 6.77 -7.15 -9.16
N THR A 18 7.28 -6.49 -8.13
CA THR A 18 7.87 -7.14 -6.95
C THR A 18 6.85 -7.44 -5.85
N ARG A 19 5.54 -7.48 -6.14
CA ARG A 19 4.54 -7.96 -5.15
C ARG A 19 4.43 -9.48 -5.19
N TYR A 20 3.40 -10.10 -4.62
CA TYR A 20 3.18 -11.55 -4.76
C TYR A 20 2.47 -11.87 -6.07
N ASP A 21 2.74 -13.05 -6.65
CA ASP A 21 2.43 -13.38 -8.05
C ASP A 21 0.93 -13.34 -8.35
N SER A 22 0.08 -13.74 -7.40
CA SER A 22 -1.37 -13.72 -7.58
C SER A 22 -2.00 -12.33 -7.42
N LEU A 23 -1.21 -11.29 -7.10
CA LEU A 23 -1.75 -9.96 -6.85
C LEU A 23 -2.44 -9.42 -8.10
N THR A 24 -3.67 -8.99 -7.88
CA THR A 24 -4.47 -8.22 -8.81
C THR A 24 -4.94 -6.95 -8.13
N LEU A 25 -5.13 -5.88 -8.90
CA LEU A 25 -5.64 -4.62 -8.37
C LEU A 25 -6.99 -4.82 -7.68
N PHE A 26 -7.27 -3.99 -6.67
CA PHE A 26 -8.57 -3.99 -6.01
C PHE A 26 -9.61 -3.12 -6.72
N THR A 27 -9.18 -2.26 -7.65
CA THR A 27 -10.01 -1.38 -8.47
C THR A 27 -10.05 -1.88 -9.92
N PRO A 28 -11.24 -1.97 -10.56
CA PRO A 28 -11.38 -2.38 -11.96
C PRO A 28 -10.57 -1.49 -12.90
N ARG A 29 -10.16 -2.02 -14.06
CA ARG A 29 -9.29 -1.33 -15.03
C ARG A 29 -9.77 0.07 -15.40
N GLN A 30 -11.08 0.27 -15.57
CA GLN A 30 -11.64 1.59 -15.90
C GLN A 30 -11.44 2.66 -14.81
N PHE A 31 -11.15 2.26 -13.58
CA PHE A 31 -10.82 3.14 -12.45
C PHE A 31 -9.33 3.11 -12.09
N SER A 32 -8.50 2.46 -12.91
CA SER A 32 -7.07 2.31 -12.67
C SER A 32 -6.24 2.86 -13.84
N ALA A 33 -6.86 3.62 -14.75
CA ALA A 33 -6.16 4.29 -15.84
C ALA A 33 -5.69 5.69 -15.42
N LEU A 34 -4.47 6.04 -15.83
CA LEU A 34 -3.91 7.39 -15.78
C LEU A 34 -4.44 8.25 -16.95
N PRO A 35 -4.41 9.59 -16.81
CA PRO A 35 -4.94 10.52 -17.82
C PRO A 35 -4.37 10.29 -19.22
N GLY A 36 -5.24 10.20 -20.22
CA GLY A 36 -4.82 10.10 -21.63
C GLY A 36 -4.32 8.72 -22.08
N LEU A 37 -4.32 7.70 -21.23
CA LEU A 37 -3.98 6.32 -21.62
C LEU A 37 -4.87 5.29 -20.93
N ALA A 38 -5.73 4.62 -21.67
CA ALA A 38 -6.55 3.54 -21.13
C ALA A 38 -5.70 2.32 -20.73
N LEU A 39 -6.08 1.66 -19.62
CA LEU A 39 -5.52 0.38 -19.22
C LEU A 39 -6.18 -0.75 -20.04
N ALA A 40 -5.38 -1.50 -20.79
CA ALA A 40 -5.85 -2.52 -21.73
C ALA A 40 -6.58 -3.70 -21.05
N GLY A 41 -7.46 -4.36 -21.80
CA GLY A 41 -8.25 -5.51 -21.34
C GLY A 41 -9.69 -5.17 -20.97
N ASN A 42 -10.39 -6.10 -20.32
CA ASN A 42 -11.79 -5.91 -19.94
C ASN A 42 -11.91 -4.86 -18.82
N ARG A 43 -12.59 -3.75 -19.13
CA ARG A 43 -12.80 -2.58 -18.27
C ARG A 43 -13.39 -2.90 -16.88
N GLU A 44 -14.17 -3.96 -16.77
CA GLU A 44 -14.82 -4.37 -15.51
C GLU A 44 -13.97 -5.32 -14.66
N LEU A 45 -12.89 -5.88 -15.19
CA LEU A 45 -11.99 -6.80 -14.49
C LEU A 45 -10.78 -6.07 -13.88
N TYR A 46 -10.04 -6.79 -13.04
CA TYR A 46 -8.87 -6.31 -12.31
C TYR A 46 -7.57 -6.67 -13.03
N ALA A 47 -6.65 -5.72 -13.18
CA ALA A 47 -5.34 -5.99 -13.77
C ALA A 47 -4.47 -6.78 -12.78
N THR A 48 -3.63 -7.68 -13.27
CA THR A 48 -2.56 -8.28 -12.46
C THR A 48 -1.53 -7.22 -12.10
N ARG A 49 -0.68 -7.53 -11.11
CA ARG A 49 0.45 -6.66 -10.77
C ARG A 49 1.33 -6.38 -12.00
N ASP A 50 1.55 -7.38 -12.86
CA ASP A 50 2.47 -7.29 -14.00
C ASP A 50 1.84 -6.46 -15.14
N GLU A 51 0.56 -6.69 -15.45
CA GLU A 51 -0.18 -5.87 -16.42
C GLU A 51 -0.19 -4.39 -16.02
N PHE A 52 -0.38 -4.09 -14.73
CA PHE A 52 -0.39 -2.70 -14.27
C PHE A 52 1.01 -2.09 -14.27
N ALA A 53 2.03 -2.88 -13.92
CA ALA A 53 3.40 -2.43 -13.95
C ALA A 53 3.85 -2.09 -15.39
N ASP A 54 3.52 -2.93 -16.37
CA ASP A 54 3.85 -2.71 -17.79
C ASP A 54 3.07 -1.53 -18.38
N TYR A 55 1.86 -1.30 -17.87
CA TYR A 55 1.09 -0.10 -18.17
C TYR A 55 1.80 1.18 -17.69
N LEU A 56 2.32 1.21 -16.45
CA LEU A 56 3.06 2.36 -15.91
C LEU A 56 4.34 2.65 -16.72
N GLU A 57 5.07 1.60 -17.09
CA GLU A 57 6.26 1.73 -17.93
C GLU A 57 5.91 2.30 -19.32
N SER A 58 4.84 1.78 -19.93
CA SER A 58 4.34 2.28 -21.23
C SER A 58 3.90 3.75 -21.13
N TYR A 59 3.25 4.13 -20.04
CA TYR A 59 2.84 5.50 -19.77
C TYR A 59 4.03 6.45 -19.66
N ALA A 60 5.02 6.10 -18.83
CA ALA A 60 6.24 6.88 -18.63
C ALA A 60 7.02 7.08 -19.94
N ARG A 61 7.16 6.01 -20.75
CA ARG A 61 7.80 6.06 -22.07
C ARG A 61 7.04 6.96 -23.06
N ARG A 62 5.71 6.84 -23.12
CA ARG A 62 4.86 7.63 -24.04
C ARG A 62 4.97 9.12 -23.77
N LEU A 63 5.02 9.52 -22.49
CA LEU A 63 5.15 10.91 -22.09
C LEU A 63 6.61 11.38 -21.97
N ARG A 64 7.59 10.48 -22.20
CA ARG A 64 9.03 10.76 -22.04
C ARG A 64 9.34 11.41 -20.69
N LEU A 65 8.77 10.86 -19.62
CA LEU A 65 8.95 11.41 -18.29
C LEU A 65 10.44 11.37 -17.89
N PRO A 66 11.01 12.45 -17.34
CA PRO A 66 12.39 12.48 -16.89
C PRO A 66 12.50 11.71 -15.58
N ILE A 67 12.85 10.42 -15.64
CA ILE A 67 12.97 9.54 -14.48
C ILE A 67 14.43 9.06 -14.34
N ILE A 68 15.03 9.30 -13.18
CA ILE A 68 16.27 8.67 -12.74
C ILE A 68 15.88 7.39 -12.00
N LEU A 69 16.13 6.25 -12.63
CA LEU A 69 15.84 4.92 -12.10
C LEU A 69 17.02 4.35 -11.31
N GLY A 70 16.73 3.42 -10.40
CA GLY A 70 17.72 2.70 -9.61
C GLY A 70 18.48 3.59 -8.64
N ARG A 71 17.85 4.66 -8.14
CA ARG A 71 18.46 5.62 -7.21
C ARG A 71 17.55 5.91 -6.05
N GLN A 72 18.01 5.60 -4.85
CA GLN A 72 17.31 5.93 -3.62
C GLN A 72 17.71 7.33 -3.14
N VAL A 73 16.71 8.15 -2.79
CA VAL A 73 16.93 9.35 -1.99
C VAL A 73 17.24 8.91 -0.56
N THR A 74 18.45 9.15 -0.10
CA THR A 74 18.92 8.75 1.24
C THR A 74 18.80 9.86 2.27
N ARG A 75 18.78 11.12 1.80
CA ARG A 75 18.55 12.29 2.65
C ARG A 75 17.90 13.41 1.83
N LEU A 76 16.90 14.06 2.39
CA LEU A 76 16.31 15.30 1.89
C LEU A 76 16.44 16.35 3.00
N LEU A 77 17.11 17.46 2.71
CA LEU A 77 17.32 18.54 3.68
C LEU A 77 16.94 19.89 3.08
N ASN A 78 16.66 20.85 3.96
CA ASN A 78 16.58 22.25 3.60
C ASN A 78 18.00 22.82 3.50
N ALA A 79 18.37 23.35 2.34
CA ALA A 79 19.75 23.76 2.05
C ALA A 79 20.06 25.17 2.59
N ASP A 80 19.15 26.11 2.39
CA ASP A 80 19.35 27.55 2.63
C ASP A 80 18.08 28.30 3.08
N GLY A 81 16.99 27.58 3.37
CA GLY A 81 15.70 28.14 3.72
C GLY A 81 14.76 28.35 2.52
N GLU A 82 15.28 28.31 1.30
CA GLU A 82 14.54 28.57 0.06
C GLU A 82 14.56 27.39 -0.93
N SER A 83 15.48 26.44 -0.73
CA SER A 83 15.66 25.28 -1.59
C SER A 83 15.94 23.98 -0.82
N PHE A 84 15.79 22.87 -1.53
CA PHE A 84 15.99 21.52 -1.00
C PHE A 84 17.10 20.79 -1.73
N GLU A 85 17.86 19.99 -0.99
CA GLU A 85 18.84 19.06 -1.53
C GLU A 85 18.44 17.62 -1.25
N ALA A 86 18.19 16.84 -2.31
CA ALA A 86 18.00 15.40 -2.26
C ALA A 86 19.32 14.70 -2.57
N ARG A 87 19.89 14.04 -1.56
CA ARG A 87 21.08 13.19 -1.71
C ARG A 87 20.68 11.79 -2.16
N LEU A 88 21.31 11.31 -3.22
CA LEU A 88 21.14 9.96 -3.74
C LEU A 88 22.13 8.98 -3.11
N ASP A 89 21.83 7.70 -3.22
CA ASP A 89 22.69 6.58 -2.77
C ASP A 89 24.10 6.55 -3.40
N ASP A 90 24.27 7.10 -4.60
CA ASP A 90 25.56 7.23 -5.28
C ASP A 90 26.32 8.53 -4.98
N GLY A 91 25.82 9.33 -4.04
CA GLY A 91 26.43 10.58 -3.61
C GLY A 91 26.08 11.80 -4.47
N ARG A 92 25.35 11.63 -5.59
CA ARG A 92 24.81 12.79 -6.33
C ARG A 92 23.81 13.56 -5.49
N ILE A 93 23.72 14.87 -5.76
CA ILE A 93 22.77 15.77 -5.13
C ILE A 93 21.88 16.37 -6.21
N ILE A 94 20.58 16.37 -5.97
CA ILE A 94 19.59 17.07 -6.79
C ILE A 94 19.06 18.23 -5.97
N ALA A 95 19.28 19.45 -6.47
CA ALA A 95 18.70 20.66 -5.90
C ALA A 95 17.33 20.93 -6.54
N ALA A 96 16.36 21.36 -5.73
CA ALA A 96 15.04 21.76 -6.20
C ALA A 96 14.43 22.84 -5.30
N SER A 97 13.68 23.78 -5.87
CA SER A 97 12.89 24.76 -5.11
C SER A 97 11.69 24.11 -4.42
N ASP A 98 11.11 23.08 -5.05
CA ASP A 98 9.94 22.36 -4.56
C ASP A 98 10.14 20.84 -4.68
N VAL A 99 9.56 20.10 -3.74
CA VAL A 99 9.65 18.64 -3.66
C VAL A 99 8.26 18.05 -3.49
N ILE A 100 7.90 17.13 -4.39
CA ILE A 100 6.70 16.30 -4.27
C ILE A 100 7.12 14.89 -3.83
N VAL A 101 6.76 14.51 -2.61
CA VAL A 101 6.99 13.18 -2.07
C VAL A 101 5.85 12.24 -2.50
N ALA A 102 6.16 11.36 -3.44
CA ALA A 102 5.21 10.41 -4.04
C ALA A 102 5.55 8.93 -3.73
N THR A 103 6.12 8.66 -2.55
CA THR A 103 6.61 7.33 -2.13
C THR A 103 5.52 6.37 -1.65
N GLY A 104 4.25 6.75 -1.75
CA GLY A 104 3.11 5.92 -1.33
C GLY A 104 3.02 5.71 0.18
N ALA A 105 2.18 4.75 0.60
CA ALA A 105 1.82 4.49 2.00
C ALA A 105 2.24 3.10 2.52
N PHE A 106 2.88 2.31 1.67
CA PHE A 106 3.22 0.91 1.94
C PHE A 106 4.74 0.74 1.85
N GLN A 107 5.45 1.46 2.74
CA GLN A 107 6.90 1.66 2.66
C GLN A 107 7.68 0.65 3.50
N ARG A 108 7.27 0.45 4.75
CA ARG A 108 7.88 -0.54 5.64
C ARG A 108 6.83 -1.44 6.24
N ALA A 109 6.89 -2.72 5.91
CA ALA A 109 6.03 -3.72 6.54
C ALA A 109 6.25 -3.76 8.06
N VAL A 110 5.15 -3.80 8.82
CA VAL A 110 5.21 -3.94 10.28
C VAL A 110 5.45 -5.40 10.64
N VAL A 111 6.39 -5.64 11.56
CA VAL A 111 6.63 -6.95 12.18
C VAL A 111 6.64 -6.73 13.69
N PRO A 112 5.76 -7.38 14.48
CA PRO A 112 5.74 -7.20 15.93
C PRO A 112 7.04 -7.65 16.59
N GLU A 113 7.46 -6.97 17.66
CA GLU A 113 8.72 -7.28 18.35
C GLU A 113 8.78 -8.73 18.88
N PHE A 114 7.67 -9.27 19.38
CA PHE A 114 7.62 -10.66 19.85
C PHE A 114 7.81 -11.69 18.72
N ALA A 115 7.83 -11.29 17.43
CA ALA A 115 8.15 -12.18 16.32
C ALA A 115 9.52 -12.85 16.46
N PHE A 116 10.47 -12.23 17.17
CA PHE A 116 11.79 -12.80 17.47
C PHE A 116 11.74 -13.98 18.45
N GLN A 117 10.60 -14.23 19.11
CA GLN A 117 10.41 -15.35 20.01
C GLN A 117 10.05 -16.66 19.26
N PHE A 118 9.71 -16.57 17.97
CA PHE A 118 9.72 -17.75 17.12
C PHE A 118 11.16 -18.25 16.95
N GLY A 119 11.35 -19.57 16.99
CA GLY A 119 12.67 -20.17 16.85
C GLY A 119 13.21 -20.07 15.43
N ASN A 120 14.54 -20.17 15.29
CA ASN A 120 15.27 -20.04 14.02
C ASN A 120 14.80 -20.99 12.89
N GLY A 121 14.08 -22.06 13.22
CA GLY A 121 13.51 -23.02 12.25
C GLY A 121 12.12 -22.65 11.71
N ILE A 122 11.64 -21.43 11.94
CA ILE A 122 10.38 -20.89 11.41
C ILE A 122 10.70 -19.86 10.32
N LEU A 123 10.23 -20.13 9.10
CA LEU A 123 10.35 -19.14 8.02
C LEU A 123 9.38 -17.99 8.28
N GLN A 124 9.90 -16.76 8.31
CA GLN A 124 9.08 -15.56 8.48
C GLN A 124 9.18 -14.68 7.24
N LEU A 125 8.04 -14.34 6.64
CA LEU A 125 7.94 -13.47 5.48
C LEU A 125 6.99 -12.31 5.78
N THR A 126 7.17 -11.20 5.11
CA THR A 126 6.22 -10.09 5.05
C THR A 126 5.46 -10.14 3.73
N THR A 127 4.40 -9.35 3.60
CA THR A 127 3.70 -9.19 2.29
C THR A 127 4.58 -8.58 1.19
N GLU A 128 5.76 -8.03 1.52
CA GLU A 128 6.74 -7.54 0.54
C GLU A 128 7.69 -8.65 0.05
N THR A 129 8.06 -9.58 0.95
CA THR A 129 9.05 -10.64 0.69
C THR A 129 8.42 -11.96 0.27
N TYR A 130 7.14 -12.16 0.55
CA TYR A 130 6.34 -13.24 -0.03
C TYR A 130 6.10 -13.00 -1.54
N ARG A 131 6.32 -14.04 -2.34
CA ARG A 131 6.13 -14.08 -3.80
C ARG A 131 5.06 -15.09 -4.17
N ASN A 132 5.19 -16.33 -3.71
CA ASN A 132 4.29 -17.43 -4.02
C ASN A 132 4.50 -18.59 -3.02
N PRO A 133 3.64 -19.63 -3.03
CA PRO A 133 3.70 -20.68 -2.02
C PRO A 133 4.96 -21.55 -2.11
N ASN A 134 5.69 -21.53 -3.23
CA ASN A 134 6.89 -22.36 -3.41
C ASN A 134 8.05 -21.93 -2.50
N GLN A 135 7.99 -20.74 -1.91
CA GLN A 135 8.95 -20.30 -0.89
C GLN A 135 8.72 -20.96 0.47
N LEU A 136 7.56 -21.55 0.71
CA LEU A 136 7.14 -22.01 2.03
C LEU A 136 7.54 -23.46 2.25
N PRO A 137 8.18 -23.81 3.38
CA PRO A 137 8.40 -25.20 3.75
C PRO A 137 7.06 -25.89 4.07
N ASP A 138 7.02 -27.20 3.84
CA ASP A 138 5.83 -28.03 4.10
C ASP A 138 5.35 -27.93 5.56
N GLY A 139 4.09 -27.53 5.73
CA GLY A 139 3.34 -27.65 6.98
C GLY A 139 2.45 -26.43 7.27
N PRO A 140 1.98 -26.26 8.53
CA PRO A 140 1.03 -25.20 8.83
C PRO A 140 1.65 -23.80 8.66
N VAL A 141 0.99 -22.98 7.84
CA VAL A 141 1.34 -21.58 7.61
C VAL A 141 0.40 -20.70 8.43
N LEU A 142 0.98 -19.83 9.24
CA LEU A 142 0.24 -18.80 9.96
C LEU A 142 0.30 -17.48 9.19
N VAL A 143 -0.83 -17.01 8.68
CA VAL A 143 -0.96 -15.65 8.13
C VAL A 143 -1.49 -14.75 9.24
N VAL A 144 -0.72 -13.72 9.59
CA VAL A 144 -1.06 -12.79 10.68
C VAL A 144 -1.57 -11.47 10.10
N GLY A 145 -2.84 -11.16 10.37
CA GLY A 145 -3.53 -9.99 9.84
C GLY A 145 -4.52 -10.36 8.74
N ASP A 146 -5.80 -10.02 8.95
CA ASP A 146 -6.92 -10.39 8.09
C ASP A 146 -7.36 -9.26 7.14
N GLY A 147 -6.43 -8.37 6.80
CA GLY A 147 -6.63 -7.39 5.74
C GLY A 147 -6.70 -8.05 4.35
N ALA A 148 -6.84 -7.22 3.31
CA ALA A 148 -6.91 -7.67 1.91
C ALA A 148 -5.77 -8.64 1.55
N SER A 149 -4.50 -8.25 1.74
CA SER A 149 -3.35 -9.10 1.41
C SER A 149 -3.32 -10.41 2.21
N GLY A 150 -3.60 -10.37 3.52
CA GLY A 150 -3.56 -11.57 4.36
C GLY A 150 -4.62 -12.59 3.96
N ARG A 151 -5.83 -12.12 3.61
CA ARG A 151 -6.90 -12.99 3.10
C ARG A 151 -6.60 -13.54 1.72
N ASP A 152 -6.00 -12.74 0.84
CA ASP A 152 -5.59 -13.17 -0.49
C ASP A 152 -4.52 -14.27 -0.42
N ILE A 153 -3.47 -14.04 0.35
CA ILE A 153 -2.37 -14.98 0.55
C ILE A 153 -2.87 -16.26 1.25
N ALA A 154 -3.70 -16.14 2.29
CA ALA A 154 -4.26 -17.32 2.95
C ALA A 154 -5.06 -18.21 1.98
N ALA A 155 -5.85 -17.60 1.09
CA ALA A 155 -6.60 -18.33 0.08
C ALA A 155 -5.74 -18.91 -1.04
N GLU A 156 -4.62 -18.28 -1.39
CA GLU A 156 -3.63 -18.77 -2.36
C GLU A 156 -2.86 -19.98 -1.83
N VAL A 157 -2.47 -19.96 -0.55
CA VAL A 157 -1.65 -21.01 0.07
C VAL A 157 -2.48 -22.24 0.45
N LYS A 158 -3.74 -22.05 0.86
CA LYS A 158 -4.60 -23.12 1.40
C LYS A 158 -4.73 -24.39 0.53
N PRO A 159 -4.81 -24.31 -0.82
CA PRO A 159 -4.86 -25.51 -1.66
C PRO A 159 -3.63 -26.42 -1.54
N LEU A 160 -2.50 -25.88 -1.09
CA LEU A 160 -1.22 -26.60 -1.04
C LEU A 160 -0.88 -27.09 0.36
N GLN A 161 -1.29 -26.38 1.41
CA GLN A 161 -0.97 -26.77 2.80
C GLN A 161 -1.95 -26.20 3.85
N PRO A 162 -1.89 -26.67 5.12
CA PRO A 162 -2.72 -26.12 6.19
C PRO A 162 -2.44 -24.64 6.44
N VAL A 163 -3.49 -23.84 6.60
CA VAL A 163 -3.39 -22.40 6.84
C VAL A 163 -4.20 -22.00 8.07
N LEU A 164 -3.57 -21.23 8.94
CA LEU A 164 -4.21 -20.48 10.00
C LEU A 164 -4.22 -19.00 9.62
N LEU A 165 -5.36 -18.32 9.75
CA LEU A 165 -5.46 -16.88 9.55
C LEU A 165 -5.81 -16.22 10.88
N ALA A 166 -4.84 -15.51 11.47
CA ALA A 166 -5.04 -14.77 12.71
C ALA A 166 -5.75 -13.45 12.43
N ALA A 167 -7.01 -13.37 12.88
CA ALA A 167 -7.87 -12.21 12.74
C ALA A 167 -7.88 -11.40 14.05
N GLY A 168 -7.53 -10.11 13.95
CA GLY A 168 -7.40 -9.25 15.13
C GLY A 168 -8.74 -8.71 15.63
N GLY A 169 -9.53 -8.11 14.74
CA GLY A 169 -10.81 -7.48 15.07
C GLY A 169 -11.78 -7.57 13.89
N PRO A 170 -13.07 -7.26 14.10
CA PRO A 170 -14.09 -7.40 13.07
C PRO A 170 -13.79 -6.50 11.87
N ARG A 171 -13.87 -7.07 10.66
CA ARG A 171 -13.73 -6.34 9.39
C ARG A 171 -15.08 -6.24 8.70
N ARG A 172 -15.37 -5.06 8.14
CA ARG A 172 -16.51 -4.89 7.23
C ARG A 172 -16.06 -5.11 5.80
N LEU A 173 -16.63 -6.10 5.14
CA LEU A 173 -16.38 -6.39 3.73
C LEU A 173 -17.62 -5.99 2.94
N PHE A 174 -17.40 -5.33 1.80
CA PHE A 174 -18.50 -4.98 0.89
C PHE A 174 -18.53 -5.92 -0.32
N PRO A 175 -19.72 -6.20 -0.88
CA PRO A 175 -19.84 -7.03 -2.07
C PRO A 175 -19.05 -6.42 -3.23
N GLU A 176 -18.49 -7.25 -4.11
CA GLU A 176 -17.74 -6.77 -5.27
C GLU A 176 -18.66 -6.14 -6.33
N ARG A 177 -19.85 -6.71 -6.49
CA ARG A 177 -20.87 -6.25 -7.45
C ARG A 177 -22.22 -6.11 -6.77
N VAL A 178 -22.93 -5.06 -7.15
CA VAL A 178 -24.32 -4.77 -6.75
C VAL A 178 -25.08 -4.46 -8.03
N TRP A 179 -26.21 -5.13 -8.27
CA TRP A 179 -27.03 -5.00 -9.49
C TRP A 179 -26.21 -4.99 -10.80
N GLY A 180 -25.29 -5.94 -10.93
CA GLY A 180 -24.50 -6.11 -12.14
C GLY A 180 -23.43 -5.03 -12.38
N LYS A 181 -23.21 -4.09 -11.46
CA LYS A 181 -22.10 -3.12 -11.51
C LYS A 181 -21.14 -3.30 -10.35
N SER A 182 -19.88 -2.94 -10.53
CA SER A 182 -18.91 -3.02 -9.45
C SER A 182 -19.27 -2.06 -8.32
N ILE A 183 -18.95 -2.42 -7.08
CA ILE A 183 -19.14 -1.53 -5.93
C ILE A 183 -18.37 -0.21 -6.10
N TRP A 184 -17.22 -0.23 -6.76
CA TRP A 184 -16.46 0.97 -7.11
C TRP A 184 -17.24 1.92 -8.01
N TRP A 185 -18.01 1.39 -8.96
CA TRP A 185 -18.88 2.19 -9.81
C TRP A 185 -19.97 2.89 -8.97
N TRP A 186 -20.61 2.18 -8.05
CA TRP A 186 -21.60 2.77 -7.14
C TRP A 186 -21.00 3.81 -6.21
N LEU A 187 -19.88 3.50 -5.56
CA LEU A 187 -19.20 4.44 -4.67
C LEU A 187 -18.72 5.70 -5.40
N ASN A 188 -18.31 5.56 -6.67
CA ASN A 188 -17.95 6.69 -7.52
C ASN A 188 -19.19 7.52 -7.91
N LEU A 189 -20.25 6.86 -8.40
CA LEU A 189 -21.48 7.50 -8.84
C LEU A 189 -22.15 8.30 -7.71
N LEU A 190 -22.19 7.71 -6.51
CA LEU A 190 -22.78 8.34 -5.31
C LEU A 190 -21.86 9.39 -4.66
N GLY A 191 -20.68 9.66 -5.23
CA GLY A 191 -19.71 10.62 -4.69
C GLY A 191 -19.03 10.18 -3.39
N ILE A 192 -19.29 8.97 -2.90
CA ILE A 192 -18.77 8.44 -1.63
C ILE A 192 -17.24 8.37 -1.64
N LEU A 193 -16.63 8.03 -2.78
CA LEU A 193 -15.16 8.01 -2.91
C LEU A 193 -14.52 9.40 -2.73
N LYS A 194 -15.27 10.47 -3.00
CA LYS A 194 -14.83 11.86 -2.88
C LYS A 194 -15.13 12.46 -1.50
N ALA A 195 -15.72 11.69 -0.57
CA ALA A 195 -16.03 12.17 0.77
C ALA A 195 -14.76 12.56 1.54
N PRO A 196 -14.65 13.83 2.02
CA PRO A 196 -13.51 14.27 2.82
C PRO A 196 -13.42 13.52 4.16
N PRO A 197 -12.22 13.33 4.74
CA PRO A 197 -12.04 12.59 5.99
C PRO A 197 -12.78 13.18 7.19
N GLN A 198 -13.08 14.49 7.18
CA GLN A 198 -13.81 15.19 8.25
C GLN A 198 -15.34 15.00 8.15
N SER A 199 -15.85 14.66 6.97
CA SER A 199 -17.28 14.44 6.74
C SER A 199 -17.81 13.22 7.52
N ARG A 200 -19.13 13.15 7.78
CA ARG A 200 -19.74 12.00 8.47
C ARG A 200 -19.46 10.67 7.75
N ILE A 201 -19.63 10.66 6.43
CA ILE A 201 -19.36 9.49 5.58
C ILE A 201 -17.87 9.13 5.59
N GLY A 202 -16.99 10.14 5.47
CA GLY A 202 -15.54 9.96 5.50
C GLY A 202 -15.05 9.34 6.81
N ARG A 203 -15.49 9.88 7.96
CA ARG A 203 -15.18 9.34 9.29
C ARG A 203 -15.64 7.90 9.46
N MET A 204 -16.87 7.59 9.03
CA MET A 204 -17.41 6.23 9.08
C MET A 204 -16.57 5.25 8.25
N LEU A 205 -16.24 5.60 7.01
CA LEU A 205 -15.43 4.76 6.13
C LEU A 205 -14.01 4.57 6.64
N LYS A 206 -13.36 5.65 7.10
CA LYS A 206 -12.00 5.60 7.65
C LYS A 206 -11.93 4.66 8.86
N GLY A 207 -12.90 4.75 9.78
CA GLY A 207 -12.97 3.89 10.96
C GLY A 207 -13.32 2.43 10.66
N SER A 208 -14.04 2.17 9.56
CA SER A 208 -14.48 0.81 9.21
C SER A 208 -13.37 -0.12 8.69
N GLY A 209 -12.29 0.44 8.16
CA GLY A 209 -11.25 -0.32 7.46
C GLY A 209 -11.78 -1.18 6.31
N ALA A 210 -12.91 -0.80 5.71
CA ALA A 210 -13.63 -1.65 4.77
C ALA A 210 -12.93 -1.79 3.41
N PHE A 211 -12.94 -3.00 2.87
CA PHE A 211 -12.37 -3.35 1.57
C PHE A 211 -13.28 -4.35 0.81
N PRO A 212 -13.09 -4.51 -0.52
CA PRO A 212 -13.91 -5.41 -1.32
C PRO A 212 -13.75 -6.86 -0.86
N ASN A 213 -14.86 -7.59 -0.74
CA ASN A 213 -14.86 -8.96 -0.23
C ASN A 213 -14.02 -9.94 -1.07
N ARG A 214 -14.08 -9.88 -2.41
CA ARG A 214 -13.32 -10.79 -3.30
C ARG A 214 -13.59 -12.29 -3.09
N ASP A 215 -14.79 -12.63 -2.61
CA ASP A 215 -15.13 -13.95 -2.06
C ASP A 215 -14.11 -14.44 -1.00
N ARG A 216 -13.67 -13.52 -0.13
CA ARG A 216 -12.73 -13.76 0.97
C ARG A 216 -13.32 -13.41 2.32
N SER A 217 -14.64 -13.56 2.49
CA SER A 217 -15.26 -13.37 3.80
C SER A 217 -14.74 -14.43 4.77
N THR A 218 -14.81 -14.15 6.07
CA THR A 218 -14.38 -15.12 7.09
C THR A 218 -15.06 -16.47 6.89
N ASP A 219 -16.37 -16.47 6.60
CA ASP A 219 -17.13 -17.69 6.33
C ASP A 219 -16.72 -18.38 5.03
N SER A 220 -16.39 -17.63 3.98
CA SER A 220 -15.92 -18.20 2.71
C SER A 220 -14.55 -18.85 2.88
N LEU A 221 -13.63 -18.18 3.57
CA LEU A 221 -12.30 -18.72 3.90
C LEU A 221 -12.40 -19.97 4.79
N ALA A 222 -13.25 -19.94 5.82
CA ALA A 222 -13.48 -21.09 6.69
C ALA A 222 -14.04 -22.30 5.92
N ARG A 223 -15.01 -22.07 5.01
CA ARG A 223 -15.54 -23.12 4.11
C ARG A 223 -14.49 -23.71 3.16
N ARG A 224 -13.43 -22.96 2.83
CA ARG A 224 -12.26 -23.44 2.08
C ARG A 224 -11.24 -24.19 2.96
N GLY A 225 -11.55 -24.41 4.24
CA GLY A 225 -10.71 -25.13 5.19
C GLY A 225 -9.59 -24.28 5.80
N ILE A 226 -9.64 -22.94 5.69
CA ILE A 226 -8.71 -22.06 6.40
C ILE A 226 -9.18 -21.96 7.85
N ARG A 227 -8.29 -22.27 8.79
CA ARG A 227 -8.61 -22.13 10.22
C ARG A 227 -8.50 -20.67 10.62
N ILE A 228 -9.63 -20.02 10.86
CA ILE A 228 -9.66 -18.67 11.40
C ILE A 228 -9.37 -18.76 12.90
N VAL A 229 -8.36 -18.02 13.35
CA VAL A 229 -7.96 -17.96 14.76
C VAL A 229 -7.96 -16.51 15.26
N PRO A 230 -8.08 -16.27 16.57
CA PRO A 230 -7.98 -14.92 17.11
C PRO A 230 -6.61 -14.27 16.90
N ARG A 231 -6.48 -13.04 17.36
CA ARG A 231 -5.22 -12.29 17.34
C ARG A 231 -4.08 -13.12 17.92
N LEU A 232 -2.96 -13.20 17.19
CA LEU A 232 -1.70 -13.71 17.72
C LEU A 232 -1.21 -12.79 18.85
N THR A 233 -0.96 -13.35 20.02
CA THR A 233 -0.52 -12.60 21.21
C THR A 233 0.91 -12.94 21.61
N GLU A 234 1.30 -14.20 21.46
CA GLU A 234 2.63 -14.69 21.87
C GLU A 234 3.19 -15.70 20.86
N ALA A 235 4.51 -15.82 20.86
CA ALA A 235 5.26 -16.78 20.06
C ALA A 235 6.31 -17.45 20.94
N SER A 236 6.51 -18.76 20.78
CA SER A 236 7.57 -19.48 21.48
C SER A 236 8.03 -20.67 20.66
N GLY A 237 9.24 -20.60 20.11
CA GLY A 237 9.79 -21.66 19.27
C GLY A 237 8.93 -21.88 18.02
N ARG A 238 8.16 -22.98 17.97
CA ARG A 238 7.22 -23.27 16.87
C ARG A 238 5.75 -23.00 17.22
N VAL A 239 5.49 -22.58 18.45
CA VAL A 239 4.14 -22.43 18.99
C VAL A 239 3.71 -20.98 18.82
N ALA A 240 2.56 -20.79 18.18
CA ALA A 240 1.83 -19.54 18.13
C ALA A 240 0.68 -19.61 19.14
N GLN A 241 0.53 -18.59 19.99
CA GLN A 241 -0.57 -18.50 20.95
C GLN A 241 -1.51 -17.35 20.60
N PHE A 242 -2.80 -17.60 20.71
CA PHE A 242 -3.85 -16.67 20.31
C PHE A 242 -4.58 -16.09 21.52
N ALA A 243 -5.28 -14.99 21.32
CA ALA A 243 -5.97 -14.24 22.38
C ALA A 243 -7.05 -15.02 23.15
N ASP A 244 -7.54 -16.15 22.63
CA ASP A 244 -8.46 -17.05 23.32
C ASP A 244 -7.75 -18.11 24.17
N GLY A 245 -6.42 -18.04 24.29
CA GLY A 245 -5.58 -19.00 24.99
C GLY A 245 -5.23 -20.24 24.19
N THR A 246 -5.81 -20.44 23.00
CA THR A 246 -5.46 -21.57 22.13
C THR A 246 -4.07 -21.40 21.52
N SER A 247 -3.47 -22.53 21.10
CA SER A 247 -2.17 -22.51 20.46
C SER A 247 -2.10 -23.46 19.25
N ALA A 248 -1.10 -23.25 18.40
CA ALA A 248 -0.83 -24.10 17.25
C ALA A 248 0.67 -24.18 16.96
N ASN A 249 1.12 -25.36 16.53
CA ASN A 249 2.44 -25.54 15.95
C ASN A 249 2.44 -25.09 14.49
N ILE A 250 3.46 -24.32 14.10
CA ILE A 250 3.59 -23.77 12.76
C ILE A 250 4.96 -24.08 12.12
N ARG A 251 5.01 -23.89 10.81
CA ARG A 251 6.25 -23.97 10.01
C ARG A 251 6.69 -22.64 9.46
N SER A 252 5.72 -21.77 9.16
CA SER A 252 5.98 -20.46 8.56
C SER A 252 5.00 -19.41 9.09
N VAL A 253 5.44 -18.16 9.10
CA VAL A 253 4.61 -16.99 9.39
C VAL A 253 4.66 -16.02 8.23
N ILE A 254 3.51 -15.51 7.80
CA ILE A 254 3.39 -14.40 6.86
C ILE A 254 2.77 -13.21 7.59
N TRP A 255 3.57 -12.15 7.78
CA TRP A 255 3.18 -10.90 8.41
C TRP A 255 2.44 -10.01 7.42
N ALA A 256 1.11 -9.94 7.59
CA ALA A 256 0.18 -9.11 6.82
C ALA A 256 -0.53 -8.09 7.74
N VAL A 257 0.23 -7.52 8.68
CA VAL A 257 -0.29 -6.63 9.74
C VAL A 257 -0.33 -5.14 9.36
N GLY A 258 0.05 -4.80 8.12
CA GLY A 258 0.06 -3.44 7.61
C GLY A 258 1.48 -2.87 7.47
N TYR A 259 1.53 -1.57 7.25
CA TYR A 259 2.75 -0.83 6.94
C TYR A 259 2.82 0.44 7.79
N GLN A 260 4.03 0.94 7.95
CA GLN A 260 4.32 2.25 8.51
C GLN A 260 5.06 3.11 7.49
N ASP A 261 5.05 4.42 7.73
CA ASP A 261 5.91 5.33 6.98
C ASP A 261 7.37 5.11 7.33
N ASP A 262 8.23 5.31 6.32
CA ASP A 262 9.65 5.49 6.45
C ASP A 262 10.00 6.94 6.09
N THR A 263 10.23 7.74 7.13
CA THR A 263 10.64 9.14 7.05
C THR A 263 12.10 9.33 7.44
N SER A 264 12.89 8.26 7.55
CA SER A 264 14.30 8.32 8.00
C SER A 264 15.18 9.17 7.10
N TRP A 265 14.86 9.24 5.80
CA TRP A 265 15.54 10.06 4.80
C TRP A 265 15.07 11.52 4.78
N LEU A 266 13.91 11.84 5.36
CA LEU A 266 13.41 13.22 5.41
C LEU A 266 14.08 13.94 6.57
N ASP A 267 15.13 14.72 6.32
CA ASP A 267 15.88 15.43 7.37
C ASP A 267 15.35 16.87 7.57
N ILE A 268 14.04 16.95 7.80
CA ILE A 268 13.29 18.18 7.99
C ILE A 268 12.23 17.87 9.06
N ALA A 269 12.49 18.26 10.31
CA ALA A 269 11.68 17.85 11.46
C ALA A 269 10.26 18.43 11.39
N GLU A 270 10.11 19.63 10.85
CA GLU A 270 8.87 20.37 10.70
C GLU A 270 7.90 19.69 9.72
N ALA A 271 8.43 18.86 8.80
CA ALA A 271 7.63 18.09 7.86
C ALA A 271 7.15 16.73 8.43
N LYS A 272 7.40 16.46 9.72
CA LYS A 272 7.03 15.23 10.41
C LYS A 272 6.05 15.48 11.55
N GLY A 273 5.11 14.56 11.71
CA GLY A 273 4.19 14.52 12.84
C GLY A 273 4.85 13.99 14.11
N PRO A 274 4.17 14.09 15.27
CA PRO A 274 4.67 13.54 16.54
C PRO A 274 4.93 12.03 16.53
N ASP A 275 4.25 11.30 15.63
CA ASP A 275 4.41 9.86 15.40
C ASP A 275 5.51 9.53 14.37
N GLY A 276 6.21 10.56 13.87
CA GLY A 276 7.25 10.43 12.85
C GLY A 276 6.70 10.26 11.42
N ALA A 277 5.38 10.25 11.22
CA ALA A 277 4.76 10.17 9.90
C ALA A 277 4.88 11.51 9.13
N PHE A 278 4.62 11.49 7.82
CA PHE A 278 4.59 12.73 7.04
C PHE A 278 3.46 13.66 7.50
N LEU A 279 3.80 14.91 7.83
CA LEU A 279 2.83 15.92 8.26
C LEU A 279 2.34 16.72 7.06
N HIS A 280 1.03 16.67 6.81
CA HIS A 280 0.41 17.43 5.72
C HIS A 280 -1.09 17.69 5.94
N GLU A 281 -1.60 18.73 5.30
CA GLU A 281 -3.04 18.96 5.10
C GLU A 281 -3.36 18.90 3.61
N ALA A 282 -4.24 17.99 3.19
CA ALA A 282 -4.57 17.78 1.76
C ALA A 282 -3.36 17.46 0.83
N GLY A 283 -2.20 17.14 1.40
CA GLY A 283 -0.94 16.89 0.70
C GLY A 283 0.01 18.09 0.69
N VAL A 284 -0.33 19.19 1.34
CA VAL A 284 0.55 20.35 1.54
C VAL A 284 1.25 20.22 2.89
N SER A 285 2.58 20.26 2.91
CA SER A 285 3.38 20.27 4.14
C SER A 285 3.27 21.63 4.84
N PRO A 286 3.46 21.71 6.18
CA PRO A 286 3.72 22.98 6.85
C PRO A 286 5.05 23.64 6.39
N VAL A 287 5.96 22.87 5.78
CA VAL A 287 7.19 23.41 5.19
C VAL A 287 6.90 23.84 3.75
N LYS A 288 7.02 25.15 3.47
CA LYS A 288 6.81 25.71 2.12
C LYS A 288 7.68 24.96 1.11
N GLY A 289 7.10 24.59 -0.03
CA GLY A 289 7.78 23.87 -1.10
C GLY A 289 7.82 22.34 -0.93
N ILE A 290 7.30 21.78 0.17
CA ILE A 290 7.13 20.33 0.32
C ILE A 290 5.66 19.94 0.13
N TYR A 291 5.43 18.97 -0.74
CA TYR A 291 4.12 18.44 -1.04
C TYR A 291 4.13 16.91 -1.03
N PHE A 292 2.95 16.29 -0.92
CA PHE A 292 2.75 14.85 -0.86
C PHE A 292 1.65 14.42 -1.83
N VAL A 293 1.83 13.27 -2.48
CA VAL A 293 0.81 12.65 -3.33
C VAL A 293 0.74 11.15 -3.06
N GLY A 294 -0.47 10.59 -3.11
CA GLY A 294 -0.71 9.14 -2.98
C GLY A 294 -0.85 8.67 -1.53
N ARG A 295 -1.17 9.57 -0.61
CA ARG A 295 -1.34 9.26 0.81
C ARG A 295 -2.77 8.79 1.13
N PRO A 296 -2.98 7.84 2.06
CA PRO A 296 -4.31 7.38 2.43
C PRO A 296 -5.08 8.52 3.07
N TRP A 297 -6.29 8.79 2.59
CA TRP A 297 -7.11 9.90 3.08
C TRP A 297 -6.44 11.28 2.97
N GLN A 298 -5.52 11.47 2.01
CA GLN A 298 -4.88 12.76 1.76
C GLN A 298 -5.92 13.88 1.63
N ARG A 299 -6.89 13.70 0.72
CA ARG A 299 -8.07 14.56 0.59
C ARG A 299 -9.37 13.80 0.80
N ASN A 300 -9.42 12.54 0.40
CA ASN A 300 -10.63 11.71 0.48
C ASN A 300 -10.28 10.22 0.39
N ARG A 301 -11.30 9.35 0.39
CA ARG A 301 -11.15 7.89 0.35
C ARG A 301 -10.37 7.39 -0.88
N ALA A 302 -10.45 8.11 -2.01
CA ALA A 302 -9.82 7.74 -3.26
C ALA A 302 -8.33 8.12 -3.34
N SER A 303 -7.82 9.00 -2.49
CA SER A 303 -6.46 9.57 -2.58
C SER A 303 -5.33 8.54 -2.78
N ALA A 304 -5.35 7.43 -2.04
CA ALA A 304 -4.35 6.35 -2.18
C ALA A 304 -4.66 5.33 -3.29
N LEU A 305 -5.72 5.55 -4.08
CA LEU A 305 -6.07 4.75 -5.25
C LEU A 305 -5.65 5.49 -6.51
N ILE A 306 -5.40 4.74 -7.59
CA ILE A 306 -5.00 5.33 -8.88
C ILE A 306 -6.01 6.37 -9.38
N MET A 307 -7.32 6.10 -9.25
CA MET A 307 -8.37 7.05 -9.63
C MET A 307 -8.38 8.36 -8.82
N GLY A 308 -7.83 8.38 -7.60
CA GLY A 308 -7.77 9.60 -6.78
C GLY A 308 -6.46 10.34 -6.94
N ALA A 309 -5.34 9.61 -7.10
CA ALA A 309 -3.99 10.16 -7.16
C ALA A 309 -3.83 11.23 -8.25
N GLY A 310 -4.45 11.06 -9.43
CA GLY A 310 -4.41 12.07 -10.49
C GLY A 310 -5.03 13.41 -10.08
N SER A 311 -6.20 13.38 -9.42
CA SER A 311 -6.86 14.59 -8.92
C SER A 311 -6.15 15.21 -7.71
N ASP A 312 -5.43 14.41 -6.91
CA ASP A 312 -4.56 14.92 -5.85
C ASP A 312 -3.37 15.66 -6.47
N ALA A 313 -2.70 15.05 -7.47
CA ALA A 313 -1.56 15.64 -8.15
C ALA A 313 -1.90 16.96 -8.85
N GLU A 314 -3.06 17.06 -9.51
CA GLU A 314 -3.50 18.29 -10.16
C GLU A 314 -3.61 19.46 -9.17
N LEU A 315 -4.21 19.22 -8.00
CA LEU A 315 -4.33 20.25 -6.96
C LEU A 315 -2.98 20.62 -6.35
N ILE A 316 -2.10 19.65 -6.13
CA ILE A 316 -0.74 19.92 -5.64
C ILE A 316 0.04 20.78 -6.64
N VAL A 317 -0.05 20.48 -7.94
CA VAL A 317 0.61 21.29 -8.97
C VAL A 317 0.02 22.70 -9.02
N GLN A 318 -1.31 22.85 -8.92
CA GLN A 318 -1.92 24.19 -8.84
C GLN A 318 -1.42 24.98 -7.62
N ARG A 319 -1.29 24.32 -6.47
CA ARG A 319 -0.79 24.96 -5.25
C ARG A 319 0.67 25.37 -5.37
N LEU A 320 1.51 24.48 -5.89
CA LEU A 320 2.93 24.74 -6.16
C LEU A 320 3.09 25.97 -7.06
N LEU A 321 2.33 26.03 -8.17
CA LEU A 321 2.39 27.17 -9.08
C LEU A 321 1.95 28.48 -8.41
N SER A 322 0.94 28.45 -7.54
CA SER A 322 0.50 29.63 -6.80
C SER A 322 1.47 30.08 -5.69
N ASP A 323 2.26 29.17 -5.13
CA ASP A 323 3.23 29.49 -4.09
C ASP A 323 4.56 30.03 -4.68
N SER A 324 4.72 29.89 -6.00
CA SER A 324 5.85 30.37 -6.82
C SER A 324 5.64 31.76 -7.42
N GLU A 325 4.41 32.28 -7.39
CA GLU A 325 4.04 33.65 -7.79
C GLU A 325 4.18 34.63 -6.60
#